data_AF-A0A9D5KJ96-F1
#
_entry.id   AF-A0A9D5KJ96-F1
#
_cell.length_a   1.000
_cell.length_b   1.000
_cell.length_c   1.000
_cell.angle_alpha   90.00
_cell.angle_beta   90.00
_cell.angle_gamma   90.00
#
_symmetry.space_group_name_H-M   'P 1'
#
loop_
_entity.id
_entity.type
_entity.pdbx_description
1 polymer ?
#
loop_
_entity_poly.entity_id
_entity_poly.type
_entity_poly.pdbx_seq_one_letter_code
_entity_poly.pdbx_strand_id
1 'polypeptide(L)'
;MDYRVIKLSSADIEDADPCDVFDAQLASALSEGAGGVALCLRPEMGACVELLDWLSTWRRTFSEQKSDLVIVADDPTQLQYLELSHPDEHLSYVASLEDLWRRFPAFRPTRVPGDRGPQPSQEPAAGRPTAQDAPVAPAAGLNTRETLKSSSRGPAPDPRPAPQGPAPPDLKMRDADTVKIAGEYACLGCGTTRMYAKGDRASNCANPECANPSSGWKLVFELF
;
A
#
# COMPACT_ATOMS: atom_id res chain seq x y z
N MET A 1 8.38 1.31 21.24
CA MET A 1 7.68 0.72 20.08
C MET A 1 8.75 0.33 19.10
N ASP A 2 8.76 -0.95 18.72
CA ASP A 2 9.73 -1.50 17.76
C ASP A 2 9.25 -1.20 16.33
N TYR A 3 10.14 -0.75 15.46
CA TYR A 3 9.82 -0.44 14.07
C TYR A 3 10.70 -1.29 13.15
N ARG A 4 10.09 -1.94 12.16
CA ARG A 4 10.78 -2.91 11.31
C ARG A 4 10.79 -2.49 9.86
N VAL A 5 11.88 -2.79 9.18
CA VAL A 5 11.99 -2.65 7.72
C VAL A 5 12.09 -4.05 7.14
N ILE A 6 11.10 -4.45 6.37
CA ILE A 6 11.04 -5.75 5.71
C ILE A 6 11.47 -5.58 4.25
N LYS A 7 12.41 -6.43 3.82
CA LYS A 7 12.94 -6.47 2.45
C LYS A 7 13.04 -7.92 2.01
N LEU A 8 12.51 -8.24 0.83
CA LEU A 8 12.77 -9.52 0.19
C LEU A 8 14.13 -9.49 -0.50
N SER A 9 14.91 -10.53 -0.26
CA SER A 9 16.08 -10.82 -1.06
C SER A 9 15.64 -11.45 -2.39
N SER A 10 16.50 -11.42 -3.40
CA SER A 10 16.18 -12.03 -4.69
C SER A 10 15.93 -13.55 -4.57
N ALA A 11 16.54 -14.21 -3.58
CA ALA A 11 16.34 -15.63 -3.34
C ALA A 11 14.95 -15.96 -2.79
N ASP A 12 14.31 -15.01 -2.08
CA ASP A 12 12.98 -15.22 -1.50
C ASP A 12 11.87 -15.24 -2.58
N ILE A 13 12.15 -14.76 -3.79
CA ILE A 13 11.18 -14.59 -4.89
C ILE A 13 11.26 -15.77 -5.88
N GLU A 14 12.37 -16.50 -5.93
CA GLU A 14 12.55 -17.63 -6.86
C GLU A 14 11.75 -18.88 -6.43
N ASP A 15 11.50 -19.04 -5.13
CA ASP A 15 10.91 -20.25 -4.54
C ASP A 15 9.44 -20.10 -4.09
N ALA A 16 8.92 -18.87 -3.95
CA ALA A 16 7.59 -18.61 -3.42
C ALA A 16 6.96 -17.32 -3.96
N ASP A 17 5.64 -17.20 -3.84
CA ASP A 17 4.96 -15.93 -4.12
C ASP A 17 5.42 -14.87 -3.11
N PRO A 18 5.88 -13.69 -3.57
CA PRO A 18 6.41 -12.66 -2.68
C PRO A 18 5.36 -12.13 -1.68
N CYS A 19 4.07 -12.17 -2.00
CA CYS A 19 3.01 -11.80 -1.07
C CYS A 19 2.91 -12.79 0.09
N ASP A 20 3.05 -14.11 -0.17
CA ASP A 20 3.04 -15.14 0.87
C ASP A 20 4.22 -14.98 1.84
N VAL A 21 5.40 -14.65 1.31
CA VAL A 21 6.60 -14.41 2.14
C VAL A 21 6.39 -13.17 3.00
N PHE A 22 5.82 -12.10 2.44
CA PHE A 22 5.50 -10.91 3.22
C PHE A 22 4.40 -11.15 4.25
N ASP A 23 3.38 -11.95 3.95
CA ASP A 23 2.31 -12.29 4.89
C ASP A 23 2.86 -12.87 6.18
N ALA A 24 3.77 -13.85 6.07
CA ALA A 24 4.39 -14.46 7.23
C ALA A 24 5.17 -13.43 8.07
N GLN A 25 5.91 -12.52 7.42
CA GLN A 25 6.71 -11.52 8.12
C GLN A 25 5.87 -10.40 8.73
N LEU A 26 4.80 -9.97 8.06
CA LEU A 26 3.85 -8.98 8.57
C LEU A 26 3.06 -9.54 9.75
N ALA A 27 2.59 -10.79 9.66
CA ALA A 27 1.92 -11.48 10.75
C ALA A 27 2.85 -11.63 11.98
N SER A 28 4.10 -12.03 11.76
CA SER A 28 5.11 -12.11 12.83
C SER A 28 5.33 -10.74 13.48
N ALA A 29 5.52 -9.67 12.69
CA ALA A 29 5.73 -8.32 13.22
C ALA A 29 4.55 -7.83 14.07
N LEU A 30 3.30 -8.08 13.65
CA LEU A 30 2.13 -7.75 14.46
C LEU A 30 2.05 -8.59 15.74
N SER A 31 2.33 -9.89 15.65
CA SER A 31 2.28 -10.80 16.81
C SER A 31 3.32 -10.41 17.89
N GLU A 32 4.44 -9.83 17.46
CA GLU A 32 5.51 -9.34 18.33
C GLU A 32 5.26 -7.91 18.82
N GLY A 33 4.16 -7.27 18.40
CA GLY A 33 3.77 -5.93 18.84
C GLY A 33 4.62 -4.81 18.23
N ALA A 34 5.05 -4.95 16.98
CA ALA A 34 5.72 -3.87 16.25
C ALA A 34 4.81 -2.63 16.18
N GLY A 35 5.35 -1.46 16.52
CA GLY A 35 4.62 -0.18 16.41
C GLY A 35 4.52 0.34 14.98
N GLY A 36 5.33 -0.21 14.07
CA GLY A 36 5.16 0.00 12.64
C GLY A 36 6.11 -0.82 11.78
N VAL A 37 5.71 -1.05 10.55
CA VAL A 37 6.45 -1.82 9.55
C VAL A 37 6.59 -1.01 8.27
N ALA A 38 7.80 -0.99 7.72
CA ALA A 38 8.09 -0.46 6.40
C ALA A 38 8.35 -1.64 5.44
N LEU A 39 7.52 -1.77 4.42
CA LEU A 39 7.57 -2.83 3.43
C LEU A 39 8.27 -2.34 2.17
N CYS A 40 9.41 -2.93 1.81
CA CYS A 40 10.12 -2.56 0.59
C CYS A 40 9.65 -3.43 -0.58
N LEU A 41 8.89 -2.84 -1.48
CA LEU A 41 8.46 -3.49 -2.71
C LEU A 41 9.63 -3.60 -3.67
N ARG A 42 9.63 -4.72 -4.39
CA ARG A 42 10.60 -5.02 -5.44
C ARG A 42 9.99 -4.66 -6.79
N PRO A 43 10.72 -4.06 -7.74
CA PRO A 43 10.19 -3.74 -9.07
C PRO A 43 9.60 -4.97 -9.80
N GLU A 44 10.17 -6.16 -9.55
CA GLU A 44 9.75 -7.42 -10.18
C GLU A 44 8.35 -7.88 -9.78
N MET A 45 7.83 -7.40 -8.63
CA MET A 45 6.45 -7.66 -8.23
C MET A 45 5.43 -6.92 -9.10
N GLY A 46 5.87 -5.91 -9.85
CA GLY A 46 5.00 -5.04 -10.61
C GLY A 46 4.03 -4.27 -9.72
N ALA A 47 3.01 -3.67 -10.33
CA ALA A 47 1.88 -3.09 -9.63
C ALA A 47 0.59 -3.57 -10.28
N CYS A 48 -0.01 -4.60 -9.68
CA CYS A 48 -1.28 -5.15 -10.10
C CYS A 48 -2.37 -4.85 -9.05
N VAL A 49 -3.63 -5.02 -9.46
CA VAL A 49 -4.80 -4.81 -8.57
C VAL A 49 -4.72 -5.73 -7.35
N GLU A 50 -4.24 -6.97 -7.52
CA GLU A 50 -4.09 -7.94 -6.43
C GLU A 50 -3.11 -7.45 -5.37
N LEU A 51 -1.96 -6.91 -5.77
CA LEU A 51 -0.98 -6.33 -4.84
C LEU A 51 -1.57 -5.13 -4.07
N LEU A 52 -2.33 -4.27 -4.76
CA LEU A 52 -2.96 -3.10 -4.12
C LEU A 52 -4.04 -3.50 -3.11
N ASP A 53 -4.85 -4.51 -3.44
CA ASP A 53 -5.88 -5.03 -2.53
C ASP A 53 -5.25 -5.72 -1.31
N TRP A 54 -4.19 -6.49 -1.55
CA TRP A 54 -3.37 -7.11 -0.51
C TRP A 54 -2.76 -6.06 0.44
N LEU A 55 -2.14 -5.00 -0.11
CA LEU A 55 -1.59 -3.88 0.68
C LEU A 55 -2.68 -3.15 1.50
N SER A 56 -3.86 -2.95 0.90
CA SER A 56 -4.99 -2.29 1.55
C SER A 56 -5.51 -3.11 2.74
N THR A 57 -5.57 -4.44 2.57
CA THR A 57 -5.94 -5.38 3.63
C THR A 57 -4.99 -5.25 4.82
N TRP A 58 -3.68 -5.33 4.58
CA TRP A 58 -2.69 -5.20 5.65
C TRP A 58 -2.71 -3.82 6.31
N ARG A 59 -2.90 -2.75 5.54
CA ARG A 59 -3.02 -1.40 6.10
C ARG A 59 -4.19 -1.30 7.08
N ARG A 60 -5.34 -1.91 6.77
CA ARG A 60 -6.48 -1.95 7.71
C ARG A 60 -6.11 -2.71 8.98
N THR A 61 -5.49 -3.88 8.85
CA THR A 61 -5.05 -4.70 10.00
C THR A 61 -4.09 -3.94 10.91
N PHE A 62 -3.10 -3.24 10.33
CA PHE A 62 -2.17 -2.41 11.09
C PHE A 62 -2.88 -1.23 11.76
N SER A 63 -3.82 -0.58 11.07
CA SER A 63 -4.60 0.54 11.62
C SER A 63 -5.46 0.12 12.83
N GLU A 64 -6.10 -1.06 12.78
CA GLU A 64 -6.87 -1.60 13.90
C GLU A 64 -6.00 -1.87 15.13
N GLN A 65 -4.76 -2.31 14.90
CA GLN A 65 -3.75 -2.55 15.94
C GLN A 65 -3.00 -1.27 16.37
N LYS A 66 -3.40 -0.09 15.87
CA LYS A 66 -2.71 1.21 16.10
C LYS A 66 -1.22 1.17 15.75
N SER A 67 -0.87 0.43 14.71
CA SER A 67 0.47 0.28 14.18
C SER A 67 0.55 0.89 12.78
N ASP A 68 1.71 1.37 12.37
CA ASP A 68 1.88 2.01 11.07
C ASP A 68 2.36 1.02 10.01
N LEU A 69 1.79 1.05 8.80
CA LEU A 69 2.34 0.37 7.62
C LEU A 69 2.76 1.41 6.59
N VAL A 70 4.04 1.40 6.22
CA VAL A 70 4.61 2.30 5.21
C VAL A 70 5.19 1.49 4.06
N ILE A 71 4.87 1.86 2.83
CA ILE A 71 5.34 1.18 1.63
C ILE A 71 6.55 1.95 1.07
N VAL A 72 7.64 1.25 0.79
CA VAL A 72 8.81 1.81 0.12
C VAL A 72 8.85 1.21 -1.28
N ALA A 73 8.61 2.02 -2.30
CA ALA A 73 8.64 1.61 -3.70
C ALA A 73 9.56 2.56 -4.47
N ASP A 74 10.63 2.03 -5.06
CA ASP A 74 11.59 2.81 -5.84
C ASP A 74 11.25 2.84 -7.34
N ASP A 75 10.36 1.95 -7.80
CA ASP A 75 9.88 1.94 -9.17
C ASP A 75 8.80 3.02 -9.41
N PRO A 76 8.96 3.89 -10.42
CA PRO A 76 8.02 4.97 -10.70
C PRO A 76 6.65 4.48 -11.18
N THR A 77 6.57 3.28 -11.76
CA THR A 77 5.29 2.67 -12.15
C THR A 77 4.54 2.27 -10.88
N GLN A 78 5.20 1.56 -9.96
CA GLN A 78 4.61 1.20 -8.66
C GLN A 78 4.10 2.42 -7.88
N LEU A 79 4.88 3.51 -7.87
CA LEU A 79 4.45 4.76 -7.23
C LEU A 79 3.18 5.34 -7.86
N GLN A 80 3.07 5.36 -9.19
CA GLN A 80 1.85 5.82 -9.87
C GLN A 80 0.63 4.95 -9.52
N TYR A 81 0.80 3.63 -9.44
CA TYR A 81 -0.29 2.74 -9.05
C TYR A 81 -0.70 2.91 -7.58
N LEU A 82 0.26 3.14 -6.68
CA LEU A 82 -0.03 3.47 -5.27
C LEU A 82 -0.73 4.82 -5.13
N GLU A 83 -0.39 5.82 -5.94
CA GLU A 83 -1.09 7.10 -6.02
C GLU A 83 -2.53 6.97 -6.51
N LEU A 84 -2.76 6.08 -7.47
CA LEU A 84 -4.09 5.80 -8.03
C LEU A 84 -4.91 4.84 -7.15
N SER A 85 -4.30 4.21 -6.14
CA SER A 85 -4.98 3.28 -5.24
C SER A 85 -5.90 4.04 -4.28
N HIS A 86 -7.18 3.62 -4.26
CA HIS A 86 -8.28 4.02 -3.38
C HIS A 86 -8.14 5.42 -2.71
N PRO A 87 -8.77 6.49 -3.24
CA PRO A 87 -8.68 7.84 -2.67
C PRO A 87 -9.18 7.93 -1.21
N ASP A 88 -10.04 6.99 -0.80
CA ASP A 88 -10.58 6.91 0.56
C ASP A 88 -9.66 6.16 1.54
N GLU A 89 -8.68 5.39 1.04
CA GLU A 89 -7.74 4.60 1.84
C GLU A 89 -6.30 4.91 1.44
N HIS A 90 -5.84 6.09 1.84
CA HIS A 90 -4.49 6.53 1.54
C HIS A 90 -3.45 5.58 2.16
N LEU A 91 -2.79 4.78 1.32
CA LEU A 91 -1.60 4.03 1.69
C LEU A 91 -0.48 5.04 1.99
N SER A 92 0.27 4.83 3.07
CA SER A 92 1.47 5.62 3.34
C SER A 92 2.61 5.04 2.52
N TYR A 93 3.15 5.80 1.57
CA TYR A 93 4.28 5.35 0.77
C TYR A 93 5.39 6.42 0.62
N VAL A 94 6.59 5.95 0.30
CA VAL A 94 7.79 6.75 0.04
C VAL A 94 8.61 6.14 -1.09
N ALA A 95 9.33 6.98 -1.83
CA ALA A 95 10.12 6.57 -2.99
C ALA A 95 11.46 5.88 -2.62
N SER A 96 11.91 6.04 -1.37
CA SER A 96 13.21 5.53 -0.94
C SER A 96 13.28 5.32 0.58
N LEU A 97 14.27 4.55 1.03
CA LEU A 97 14.56 4.40 2.46
C LEU A 97 15.06 5.69 3.12
N GLU A 98 15.75 6.55 2.35
CA GLU A 98 16.15 7.85 2.87
C GLU A 98 14.92 8.73 3.14
N ASP A 99 13.92 8.68 2.25
CA ASP A 99 12.64 9.34 2.45
C ASP A 99 11.85 8.74 3.61
N LEU A 100 11.90 7.42 3.79
CA LEU A 100 11.32 6.73 4.94
C LEU A 100 11.91 7.32 6.23
N TRP A 101 13.22 7.38 6.37
CA TRP A 101 13.86 7.87 7.59
C TRP A 101 13.66 9.37 7.82
N ARG A 102 13.51 10.13 6.74
CA ARG A 102 13.23 11.57 6.82
C ARG A 102 11.80 11.83 7.29
N ARG A 103 10.81 11.11 6.76
CA ARG A 103 9.38 11.30 7.08
C ARG A 103 8.95 10.55 8.33
N PHE A 104 9.57 9.41 8.60
CA PHE A 104 9.29 8.53 9.72
C PHE A 104 10.60 8.17 10.45
N PRO A 105 11.13 9.09 11.29
CA PRO A 105 12.41 8.89 11.98
C PRO A 105 12.46 7.65 12.88
N ALA A 106 11.29 7.14 13.28
CA ALA A 106 11.16 5.94 14.10
C ALA A 106 11.65 4.66 13.40
N PHE A 107 11.63 4.62 12.05
CA PHE A 107 12.20 3.50 11.26
C PHE A 107 13.71 3.60 11.06
N ARG A 108 14.35 4.68 11.54
CA ARG A 108 15.78 4.86 11.36
C ARG A 108 16.50 3.83 12.23
N PRO A 109 17.40 3.00 11.66
CA PRO A 109 18.20 2.09 12.45
C PRO A 109 18.98 2.90 13.48
N THR A 110 18.70 2.68 14.76
CA THR A 110 19.45 3.27 15.85
C THR A 110 20.87 2.76 15.73
N ARG A 111 21.81 3.64 15.39
CA ARG A 111 23.24 3.33 15.54
C ARG A 111 23.44 2.85 16.97
N VAL A 112 23.80 1.58 17.13
CA VAL A 112 24.21 1.07 18.44
C VAL A 112 25.38 1.95 18.90
N PRO A 113 25.30 2.57 20.10
CA PRO A 113 26.42 3.33 20.63
C PRO A 113 27.52 2.33 21.03
N GLY A 114 28.38 1.97 20.08
CA GLY A 114 29.45 0.98 20.28
C GLY A 114 30.59 1.04 19.27
N ASP A 115 30.39 1.59 18.07
CA ASP A 115 31.44 1.64 17.05
C ASP A 115 32.19 2.99 17.08
N ARG A 116 33.23 3.07 17.93
CA ARG A 116 34.21 4.18 17.89
C ARG A 116 35.24 3.92 16.79
N GLY A 117 34.91 4.34 15.57
CA GLY A 117 35.89 4.74 14.56
C GLY A 117 36.48 6.13 14.91
N PRO A 118 37.71 6.46 14.47
CA PRO A 118 38.55 7.46 15.12
C PRO A 118 38.00 8.88 14.99
N GLN A 119 37.85 9.50 16.16
CA GLN A 119 37.44 10.88 16.36
C GLN A 119 38.56 11.83 15.86
N PRO A 120 38.28 12.81 14.97
CA PRO A 120 39.18 13.95 14.80
C PRO A 120 39.03 14.90 16.00
N SER A 121 40.18 15.36 16.46
CA SER A 121 40.40 16.17 17.66
C SER A 121 39.59 17.47 17.74
N GLN A 122 39.41 17.87 19.00
CA GLN A 122 38.67 19.00 19.59
C GLN A 122 38.98 20.40 19.04
N GLU A 123 38.04 21.34 19.21
CA GLU A 123 38.12 22.45 20.20
C GLU A 123 36.78 23.22 20.36
N PRO A 124 36.59 24.03 21.44
CA PRO A 124 35.33 24.10 22.19
C PRO A 124 34.72 25.52 22.32
N ALA A 125 33.74 25.62 23.24
CA ALA A 125 33.09 26.80 23.86
C ALA A 125 31.78 27.26 23.19
N ALA A 126 30.72 27.69 23.88
CA ALA A 126 30.34 27.72 25.29
C ALA A 126 28.84 28.14 25.33
N GLY A 127 28.12 27.87 26.42
CA GLY A 127 26.92 28.64 26.78
C GLY A 127 25.62 27.84 27.00
N ARG A 128 25.41 27.42 28.26
CA ARG A 128 24.09 27.24 28.91
C ARG A 128 23.67 28.61 29.50
N PRO A 129 22.37 28.92 29.77
CA PRO A 129 21.60 28.37 30.93
C PRO A 129 20.10 28.07 30.63
N THR A 130 19.43 27.06 31.23
CA THR A 130 18.54 27.06 32.44
C THR A 130 17.38 28.08 32.39
N ALA A 131 16.12 27.89 32.85
CA ALA A 131 15.34 26.92 33.66
C ALA A 131 13.83 27.20 33.38
N GLN A 132 12.82 26.37 33.69
CA GLN A 132 12.00 26.28 34.94
C GLN A 132 10.64 25.65 34.49
N ASP A 133 10.15 24.55 35.06
CA ASP A 133 9.37 24.38 36.31
C ASP A 133 7.84 24.60 36.18
N ALA A 134 7.10 23.74 36.90
CA ALA A 134 5.68 23.31 36.89
C ALA A 134 4.64 24.44 37.21
N PRO A 135 3.28 24.24 37.43
CA PRO A 135 2.56 23.02 37.88
C PRO A 135 1.04 22.78 37.55
N VAL A 136 0.60 21.52 37.80
CA VAL A 136 -0.60 20.97 38.50
C VAL A 136 -2.06 21.42 38.20
N ALA A 137 -2.88 20.44 37.71
CA ALA A 137 -4.23 19.89 38.10
C ALA A 137 -5.40 20.81 38.64
N PRO A 138 -6.66 20.34 38.93
CA PRO A 138 -7.29 18.98 38.85
C PRO A 138 -8.79 18.88 38.41
N ALA A 139 -9.28 17.62 38.30
CA ALA A 139 -10.56 17.01 38.70
C ALA A 139 -11.97 17.45 38.17
N ALA A 140 -12.71 16.48 37.61
CA ALA A 140 -14.12 16.09 37.88
C ALA A 140 -14.50 14.97 36.87
N GLY A 141 -15.31 13.95 37.10
CA GLY A 141 -16.22 13.55 38.19
C GLY A 141 -16.86 12.20 37.80
N LEU A 142 -17.42 11.52 38.81
CA LEU A 142 -17.94 10.15 38.84
C LEU A 142 -19.33 9.93 38.18
N ASN A 143 -19.63 8.63 38.00
CA ASN A 143 -20.95 7.95 37.84
C ASN A 143 -21.51 7.90 36.39
N THR A 144 -22.14 6.83 35.89
CA THR A 144 -22.86 5.72 36.53
C THR A 144 -22.97 4.52 35.58
N ARG A 145 -23.02 3.35 36.21
CA ARG A 145 -23.43 2.01 35.78
C ARG A 145 -24.76 1.98 35.00
N GLU A 146 -24.79 1.38 33.81
CA GLU A 146 -25.98 0.68 33.32
C GLU A 146 -25.61 -0.59 32.53
N THR A 147 -26.43 -1.61 32.77
CA THR A 147 -26.26 -3.01 32.41
C THR A 147 -27.24 -3.30 31.30
N LEU A 148 -26.83 -3.75 30.11
CA LEU A 148 -27.79 -4.26 29.12
C LEU A 148 -27.17 -5.40 28.28
N LYS A 149 -27.50 -6.61 28.74
CA LYS A 149 -27.95 -7.79 28.01
C LYS A 149 -27.18 -8.23 26.76
N SER A 150 -26.52 -9.37 26.93
CA SER A 150 -26.33 -10.42 25.92
C SER A 150 -27.59 -10.62 25.08
N SER A 151 -27.45 -10.50 23.76
CA SER A 151 -28.44 -10.99 22.80
C SER A 151 -27.73 -11.76 21.70
N SER A 152 -28.24 -12.96 21.48
CA SER A 152 -27.66 -14.07 20.74
C SER A 152 -27.53 -13.78 19.24
N ARG A 153 -26.42 -14.26 18.65
CA ARG A 153 -26.17 -14.25 17.20
C ARG A 153 -27.27 -15.03 16.47
N GLY A 154 -28.00 -14.34 15.59
CA GLY A 154 -28.70 -14.98 14.48
C GLY A 154 -27.74 -15.29 13.33
N PRO A 155 -28.08 -16.20 12.42
CA PRO A 155 -27.24 -16.53 11.26
C PRO A 155 -27.13 -15.34 10.29
N ALA A 156 -25.96 -15.21 9.67
CA ALA A 156 -25.63 -14.17 8.71
C ALA A 156 -26.56 -14.22 7.47
N PRO A 157 -27.05 -13.07 6.96
CA PRO A 157 -27.74 -13.02 5.69
C PRO A 157 -26.77 -13.23 4.52
N ASP A 158 -27.24 -13.92 3.48
CA ASP A 158 -26.53 -14.12 2.21
C ASP A 158 -25.92 -12.82 1.65
N PRO A 159 -24.70 -12.87 1.08
CA PRO A 159 -24.10 -11.71 0.44
C PRO A 159 -24.95 -11.32 -0.78
N ARG A 160 -25.54 -10.13 -0.71
CA ARG A 160 -26.18 -9.51 -1.89
C ARG A 160 -25.11 -9.29 -2.97
N PRO A 161 -25.43 -9.52 -4.25
CA PRO A 161 -24.53 -9.16 -5.33
C PRO A 161 -24.20 -7.66 -5.25
N ALA A 162 -22.92 -7.32 -5.43
CA ALA A 162 -22.45 -5.95 -5.42
C ALA A 162 -23.25 -5.09 -6.42
N PRO A 163 -23.54 -3.81 -6.10
CA PRO A 163 -24.24 -2.92 -7.00
C PRO A 163 -23.42 -2.78 -8.29
N GLN A 164 -23.96 -3.28 -9.39
CA GLN A 164 -23.43 -3.03 -10.72
C GLN A 164 -23.52 -1.52 -10.98
N GLY A 165 -22.36 -0.86 -11.07
CA GLY A 165 -22.27 0.53 -11.49
C GLY A 165 -22.92 0.73 -12.87
N PRO A 166 -23.18 1.99 -13.27
CA PRO A 166 -23.72 2.28 -14.59
C PRO A 166 -22.82 1.64 -15.66
N ALA A 167 -23.45 0.96 -16.63
CA ALA A 167 -22.71 0.34 -17.73
C ALA A 167 -21.83 1.40 -18.42
N PRO A 168 -20.53 1.12 -18.66
CA PRO A 168 -19.65 2.06 -19.31
C PRO A 168 -20.21 2.43 -20.69
N PRO A 169 -19.91 3.64 -21.19
CA PRO A 169 -20.24 4.01 -22.56
C PRO A 169 -19.66 2.95 -23.53
N ASP A 170 -20.40 2.61 -24.59
CA ASP A 170 -19.98 1.63 -25.61
C ASP A 170 -18.87 2.22 -26.50
N LEU A 171 -17.72 2.49 -25.88
CA LEU A 171 -16.55 3.06 -26.52
C LEU A 171 -15.74 1.91 -27.11
N LYS A 172 -15.68 1.89 -28.44
CA LYS A 172 -14.88 0.93 -29.21
C LYS A 172 -13.69 1.63 -29.83
N MET A 173 -12.55 0.96 -29.80
CA MET A 173 -11.26 1.47 -30.25
C MET A 173 -10.63 0.43 -31.19
N ARG A 174 -10.03 0.88 -32.28
CA ARG A 174 -9.29 0.03 -33.22
C ARG A 174 -7.79 0.09 -32.94
N ASP A 175 -7.04 -0.79 -33.59
CA ASP A 175 -5.58 -0.79 -33.50
C ASP A 175 -5.00 0.57 -33.91
N ALA A 176 -3.97 1.00 -33.18
CA ALA A 176 -3.28 2.28 -33.31
C ALA A 176 -4.10 3.55 -33.03
N ASP A 177 -5.37 3.43 -32.65
CA ASP A 177 -6.17 4.54 -32.14
C ASP A 177 -5.58 5.06 -30.82
N THR A 178 -5.72 6.38 -30.60
CA THR A 178 -5.36 7.00 -29.33
C THR A 178 -6.47 6.80 -28.30
N VAL A 179 -6.10 6.25 -27.15
CA VAL A 179 -6.99 6.01 -26.01
C VAL A 179 -7.49 7.34 -25.46
N LYS A 180 -8.80 7.52 -25.45
CA LYS A 180 -9.43 8.77 -25.00
C LYS A 180 -9.78 8.78 -23.51
N ILE A 181 -10.00 7.60 -22.95
CA ILE A 181 -10.46 7.37 -21.58
C ILE A 181 -9.53 6.32 -20.98
N ALA A 182 -8.96 6.58 -19.81
CA ALA A 182 -8.18 5.57 -19.11
C ALA A 182 -9.12 4.48 -18.60
N GLY A 183 -8.75 3.21 -18.70
CA GLY A 183 -9.68 2.15 -18.34
C GLY A 183 -9.24 0.74 -18.67
N GLU A 184 -10.06 -0.21 -18.27
CA GLU A 184 -9.98 -1.60 -18.69
C GLU A 184 -10.75 -1.79 -20.00
N TYR A 185 -10.10 -2.39 -20.97
CA TYR A 185 -10.68 -2.70 -22.27
C TYR A 185 -10.65 -4.20 -22.53
N ALA A 186 -11.75 -4.77 -23.03
CA ALA A 186 -11.81 -6.14 -23.52
C ALA A 186 -11.58 -6.19 -25.03
N CYS A 187 -10.76 -7.13 -25.47
CA CYS A 187 -10.60 -7.46 -26.87
C CYS A 187 -11.92 -7.95 -27.46
N LEU A 188 -12.34 -7.38 -28.60
CA LEU A 188 -13.58 -7.75 -29.27
C LEU A 188 -13.56 -9.17 -29.87
N GLY A 189 -12.37 -9.75 -30.07
CA GLY A 189 -12.19 -11.07 -30.67
C GLY A 189 -12.18 -12.22 -29.67
N CYS A 190 -11.56 -12.04 -28.50
CA CYS A 190 -11.40 -13.10 -27.50
C CYS A 190 -11.83 -12.72 -26.07
N GLY A 191 -12.23 -11.48 -25.83
CA GLY A 191 -12.66 -11.01 -24.51
C GLY A 191 -11.53 -10.77 -23.51
N THR A 192 -10.27 -11.11 -23.83
CA THR A 192 -9.12 -10.82 -22.97
C THR A 192 -9.05 -9.33 -22.66
N THR A 193 -8.87 -8.99 -21.40
CA THR A 193 -8.83 -7.61 -20.95
C THR A 193 -7.42 -7.05 -20.89
N ARG A 194 -7.32 -5.73 -21.02
CA ARG A 194 -6.07 -4.98 -20.90
C ARG A 194 -6.36 -3.56 -20.40
N MET A 195 -5.48 -3.07 -19.56
CA MET A 195 -5.50 -1.68 -19.10
C MET A 195 -4.85 -0.77 -20.13
N TYR A 196 -5.50 0.36 -20.40
CA TYR A 196 -4.95 1.45 -21.21
C TYR A 196 -5.03 2.76 -20.44
N ALA A 197 -3.96 3.56 -20.48
CA ALA A 197 -3.96 4.92 -20.00
C ALA A 197 -4.43 5.88 -21.10
N LYS A 198 -5.00 7.02 -20.69
CA LYS A 198 -5.39 8.08 -21.63
C LYS A 198 -4.16 8.61 -22.37
N GLY A 199 -4.23 8.59 -23.70
CA GLY A 199 -3.12 8.99 -24.58
C GLY A 199 -2.31 7.82 -25.14
N ASP A 200 -2.46 6.61 -24.60
CA ASP A 200 -1.82 5.41 -25.15
C ASP A 200 -2.29 5.14 -26.58
N ARG A 201 -1.47 4.39 -27.33
CA ARG A 201 -1.89 3.81 -28.60
C ARG A 201 -2.36 2.39 -28.39
N ALA A 202 -3.59 2.11 -28.82
CA ALA A 202 -4.12 0.76 -28.84
C ALA A 202 -3.20 -0.16 -29.63
N SER A 203 -2.83 -1.30 -29.03
CA SER A 203 -2.09 -2.35 -29.73
C SER A 203 -3.00 -3.55 -29.96
N ASN A 204 -2.67 -4.37 -30.94
CA ASN A 204 -3.40 -5.61 -31.22
C ASN A 204 -3.43 -6.51 -29.97
N CYS A 205 -4.44 -7.37 -29.89
CA CYS A 205 -4.52 -8.37 -28.84
C CYS A 205 -3.32 -9.32 -28.90
N ALA A 206 -2.59 -9.44 -27.78
CA ALA A 206 -1.42 -10.31 -27.67
C ALA A 206 -1.77 -11.74 -27.22
N ASN A 207 -3.06 -12.04 -27.00
CA ASN A 207 -3.48 -13.40 -26.64
C ASN A 207 -3.28 -14.33 -27.86
N PRO A 208 -2.43 -15.37 -27.77
CA PRO A 208 -2.19 -16.31 -28.87
C PRO A 208 -3.44 -17.11 -29.27
N GLU A 209 -4.43 -17.23 -28.39
CA GLU A 209 -5.70 -17.90 -28.65
C GLU A 209 -6.72 -16.96 -29.33
N CYS A 210 -6.37 -15.69 -29.56
CA CYS A 210 -7.25 -14.74 -30.22
C CYS A 210 -7.29 -15.00 -31.72
N ALA A 211 -8.44 -15.49 -32.21
CA ALA A 211 -8.65 -15.72 -33.64
C ALA A 211 -8.63 -14.42 -34.48
N ASN A 212 -8.85 -13.25 -33.86
CA ASN A 212 -8.82 -11.95 -34.54
C ASN A 212 -8.16 -10.88 -33.65
N PRO A 213 -6.82 -10.82 -33.62
CA PRO A 213 -6.10 -9.91 -32.74
C PRO A 213 -6.28 -8.43 -33.12
N SER A 214 -6.75 -8.14 -34.33
CA SER A 214 -7.06 -6.79 -34.84
C SER A 214 -8.53 -6.39 -34.71
N SER A 215 -9.32 -7.15 -33.95
CA SER A 215 -10.74 -6.91 -33.74
C SER A 215 -11.03 -5.60 -32.99
N GLY A 216 -10.02 -5.02 -32.35
CA GLY A 216 -10.13 -3.83 -31.54
C GLY A 216 -10.57 -4.13 -30.11
N TRP A 217 -10.85 -3.06 -29.37
CA TRP A 217 -11.03 -3.04 -27.94
C TRP A 217 -12.33 -2.34 -27.57
N LYS A 218 -13.02 -2.81 -26.53
CA LYS A 218 -14.20 -2.16 -25.95
C LYS A 218 -13.94 -1.81 -24.50
N LEU A 219 -14.25 -0.57 -24.11
CA LEU A 219 -14.17 -0.15 -22.70
C LEU A 219 -15.16 -0.96 -21.86
N VAL A 220 -14.65 -1.60 -20.81
CA VAL A 220 -15.43 -2.39 -19.84
C VAL A 220 -15.46 -1.72 -18.48
N PHE A 221 -14.45 -0.91 -18.17
CA PHE A 221 -14.37 -0.16 -16.93
C PHE A 221 -13.58 1.14 -17.15
N GLU A 222 -14.11 2.28 -16.71
CA GLU A 222 -13.45 3.58 -16.79
C GLU A 222 -12.66 3.85 -15.50
N LEU A 223 -11.39 4.24 -15.64
CA LEU A 223 -10.57 4.78 -14.56
C LEU A 223 -10.74 6.30 -14.54
N PHE A 224 -11.04 6.84 -13.36
CA PHE A 224 -11.45 8.23 -13.08
C PHE A 224 -10.49 9.30 -13.63
#